data_AF-A0A7H0MAT4-F1
#
_entry.id   AF-A0A7H0MAT4-F1
#
_cell.length_a   1.000
_cell.length_b   1.000
_cell.length_c   1.000
_cell.angle_alpha   90.00
_cell.angle_beta   90.00
_cell.angle_gamma   90.00
#
_symmetry.space_group_name_H-M   'P 1'
#
loop_
_entity.id
_entity.type
_entity.pdbx_description
1 polymer ?
#
loop_
_entity_poly.entity_id
_entity_poly.type
_entity_poly.pdbx_seq_one_letter_code
_entity_poly.pdbx_strand_id
1 'polypeptide(L)' 'MTKTAVEKAIDIAGGVHALARAVGVKQPSVSYWKKVGRVGTDYVLDVADVTGIPAHELRPDKPRLFPVPHIKDSK' A
#
# COMPACT_ATOMS: atom_id res chain seq x y z
N MET A 1 6.29 15.22 11.01
CA MET A 1 6.80 14.21 10.06
C MET A 1 5.63 13.69 9.25
N THR A 2 5.72 13.70 7.92
CA THR A 2 4.68 13.21 7.01
C THR A 2 4.66 11.68 7.01
N LYS A 3 3.53 11.07 7.42
CA LYS A 3 3.37 9.60 7.38
C LYS A 3 3.39 9.10 5.93
N THR A 4 4.18 8.06 5.68
CA THR A 4 4.22 7.37 4.39
C THR A 4 2.90 6.64 4.11
N ALA A 5 2.62 6.33 2.85
CA ALA A 5 1.43 5.54 2.48
C ALA A 5 1.42 4.16 3.17
N VAL A 6 2.60 3.55 3.37
CA VAL A 6 2.74 2.29 4.12
C VAL A 6 2.38 2.46 5.60
N GLU A 7 2.80 3.54 6.24
CA GLU A 7 2.43 3.79 7.64
C GLU A 7 0.93 4.02 7.79
N LYS A 8 0.30 4.75 6.84
CA LYS A 8 -1.16 4.88 6.80
C LYS A 8 -1.85 3.53 6.63
N ALA A 9 -1.35 2.68 5.72
CA ALA A 9 -1.87 1.33 5.51
C ALA A 9 -1.79 0.48 6.78
N ILE A 10 -0.65 0.55 7.49
CA ILE A 10 -0.46 -0.14 8.77
C ILE A 10 -1.44 0.38 9.84
N ASP A 11 -1.65 1.69 9.93
CA ASP A 11 -2.57 2.29 10.90
C ASP A 11 -4.03 1.88 10.60
N ILE A 12 -4.47 1.94 9.34
CA ILE A 12 -5.83 1.54 8.91
C ILE A 12 -6.09 0.07 9.22
N ALA A 13 -5.11 -0.80 8.95
CA ALA A 13 -5.25 -2.23 9.22
C ALA A 13 -5.23 -2.59 10.72
N GLY A 14 -4.91 -1.65 11.62
CA GLY A 14 -4.82 -1.90 13.07
C GLY A 14 -3.44 -2.39 13.53
N GLY A 15 -2.39 -2.14 12.74
CA GLY A 15 -1.00 -2.42 13.07
C GLY A 15 -0.32 -3.44 12.17
N VAL A 16 0.99 -3.60 12.38
CA VAL A 16 1.87 -4.42 11.50
C VAL A 16 1.41 -5.88 11.43
N HIS A 17 1.05 -6.47 12.57
CA HIS A 17 0.58 -7.86 12.63
C HIS A 17 -0.76 -8.05 11.93
N ALA A 18 -1.67 -7.10 12.09
CA ALA A 18 -3.00 -7.17 11.49
C ALA A 18 -2.91 -7.04 9.96
N LEU A 19 -2.11 -6.09 9.46
CA LEU A 19 -1.86 -5.96 8.02
C LEU A 19 -1.19 -7.22 7.45
N ALA A 20 -0.19 -7.77 8.13
CA ALA A 20 0.50 -8.98 7.70
C ALA A 20 -0.47 -10.17 7.57
N ARG A 21 -1.36 -10.34 8.55
CA ARG A 21 -2.40 -11.38 8.51
C ARG A 21 -3.41 -11.15 7.39
N ALA A 22 -3.88 -9.92 7.19
CA ALA A 22 -4.87 -9.59 6.17
C ALA A 22 -4.35 -9.84 4.75
N VAL A 23 -3.07 -9.55 4.51
CA VAL A 23 -2.40 -9.72 3.19
C VAL A 23 -1.81 -11.13 3.01
N GLY A 24 -1.75 -11.94 4.07
CA GLY A 24 -1.20 -13.30 4.00
C GLY A 24 0.34 -13.36 3.96
N VAL A 25 1.02 -12.34 4.50
CA VAL A 25 2.50 -12.27 4.57
C VAL A 25 3.01 -12.41 6.00
N LYS A 26 4.31 -12.66 6.14
CA LYS A 26 4.97 -12.65 7.46
C LYS A 26 5.14 -11.21 7.96
N GLN A 27 5.01 -11.00 9.27
CA GLN A 27 5.19 -9.69 9.91
C GLN A 27 6.50 -8.96 9.53
N PRO A 28 7.68 -9.63 9.42
CA PRO A 28 8.91 -8.96 8.98
C PRO A 28 8.82 -8.31 7.60
N SER A 29 7.97 -8.83 6.69
CA SER A 29 7.73 -8.21 5.38
C SER A 29 7.12 -6.82 5.54
N VAL A 30 6.10 -6.68 6.39
CA VAL A 30 5.43 -5.41 6.65
C VAL A 30 6.37 -4.44 7.39
N SER A 31 7.13 -4.93 8.37
CA SER A 31 8.15 -4.11 9.05
C SER A 31 9.21 -3.60 8.07
N TYR A 32 9.63 -4.43 7.11
CA TYR A 32 10.53 -4.01 6.04
C TYR A 32 9.89 -2.94 5.15
N TRP A 33 8.63 -3.12 4.71
CA TRP A 33 7.91 -2.11 3.92
C TRP A 33 7.83 -0.77 4.64
N LYS A 34 7.55 -0.78 5.95
CA LYS A 34 7.56 0.44 6.77
C LYS A 34 8.93 1.13 6.76
N LYS A 35 10.01 0.35 6.90
CA LYS A 35 11.38 0.86 6.89
C LYS A 35 11.76 1.47 5.53
N VAL A 36 11.35 0.84 4.42
CA VAL A 36 11.68 1.32 3.06
C VAL A 36 10.65 2.31 2.50
N GLY A 37 9.53 2.51 3.18
CA GLY A 37 8.45 3.42 2.77
C GLY A 37 7.61 2.96 1.57
N ARG A 38 7.70 1.68 1.17
CA ARG A 38 6.97 1.12 0.01
C ARG A 38 6.57 -0.33 0.21
N VAL A 39 5.41 -0.70 -0.33
CA VAL A 39 4.91 -2.08 -0.34
C VAL A 39 5.64 -2.90 -1.41
N GLY A 40 5.83 -4.20 -1.16
CA GLY A 40 6.33 -5.13 -2.19
C GLY A 40 5.41 -5.20 -3.40
N THR A 41 5.97 -5.26 -4.61
CA THR A 41 5.22 -5.19 -5.88
C THR A 41 3.99 -6.07 -5.91
N ASP A 42 4.16 -7.31 -5.47
CA ASP A 42 3.17 -8.37 -5.65
C ASP A 42 1.99 -8.23 -4.68
N TYR A 43 2.16 -7.44 -3.62
CA TYR A 43 1.18 -7.25 -2.54
C TYR A 43 0.52 -5.85 -2.56
N VAL A 44 0.85 -5.02 -3.56
CA VAL A 44 0.32 -3.64 -3.62
C VAL A 44 -1.19 -3.66 -3.75
N LEU A 45 -1.74 -4.55 -4.58
CA LEU A 45 -3.18 -4.66 -4.80
C LEU A 45 -3.88 -5.19 -3.54
N ASP A 46 -3.34 -6.24 -2.91
CA ASP A 46 -3.90 -6.77 -1.65
C ASP A 46 -3.93 -5.71 -0.54
N VAL A 47 -2.85 -4.92 -0.40
CA VAL A 47 -2.82 -3.82 0.58
C VAL A 47 -3.83 -2.74 0.21
N ALA A 48 -3.96 -2.40 -1.08
CA ALA A 48 -4.94 -1.42 -1.54
C ALA A 48 -6.38 -1.87 -1.24
N ASP A 49 -6.69 -3.14 -1.47
CA ASP A 49 -8.01 -3.72 -1.21
C ASP A 49 -8.34 -3.74 0.29
N VAL A 50 -7.37 -4.10 1.14
CA VAL A 50 -7.55 -4.15 2.61
C VAL A 50 -7.67 -2.75 3.22
N THR A 51 -6.94 -1.77 2.70
CA THR A 51 -6.80 -0.44 3.35
C THR A 51 -7.58 0.68 2.65
N GLY A 52 -8.04 0.44 1.42
CA GLY A 52 -8.66 1.45 0.57
C GLY A 52 -7.67 2.50 0.02
N ILE A 53 -6.37 2.37 0.30
CA ILE A 53 -5.35 3.29 -0.22
C ILE A 53 -5.07 2.93 -1.67
N PRO A 54 -5.11 3.88 -2.62
CA PRO A 54 -4.83 3.60 -4.02
C PRO A 54 -3.44 3.02 -4.25
N ALA A 55 -3.33 2.02 -5.12
CA ALA A 55 -2.06 1.36 -5.45
C ALA A 55 -0.95 2.33 -5.92
N HIS A 56 -1.32 3.39 -6.65
CA HIS A 56 -0.38 4.41 -7.11
C HIS A 56 0.18 5.28 -5.97
N GLU A 57 -0.53 5.40 -4.84
CA GLU A 57 -0.01 6.05 -3.63
C GLU A 57 0.94 5.14 -2.86
N LEU A 58 0.68 3.82 -2.85
CA LEU A 58 1.55 2.83 -2.21
C LEU A 58 2.87 2.63 -2.97
N ARG A 59 2.84 2.78 -4.30
CA ARG A 59 4.02 2.74 -5.19
C ARG A 59 3.96 3.77 -6.32
N PRO A 60 4.26 5.04 -6.01
CA PRO A 60 4.40 6.06 -7.04
C PRO A 60 5.61 5.81 -7.95
N ASP A 61 6.55 4.93 -7.55
CA ASP A 61 7.72 4.54 -8.34
C ASP A 61 7.38 3.70 -9.59
N LYS A 62 6.18 3.11 -9.64
CA LYS A 62 5.76 2.22 -10.74
C LYS A 62 4.45 2.63 -11.39
N PRO A 63 4.37 3.82 -12.01
CA PRO A 63 3.13 4.33 -12.62
C PRO A 63 2.62 3.46 -13.78
N ARG A 64 3.50 2.70 -14.45
CA ARG A 64 3.09 1.76 -15.51
C ARG A 64 2.35 0.54 -14.97
N LEU A 65 2.64 0.11 -13.74
CA LEU A 65 1.96 -1.03 -13.09
C LEU A 65 0.78 -0.57 -12.25
N PHE A 66 0.89 0.60 -11.62
CA PHE A 66 -0.14 1.20 -10.77
C PHE A 66 -0.48 2.59 -11.33
N PRO A 67 -1.28 2.67 -12.40
CA PRO A 67 -1.62 3.95 -13.00
C PRO A 67 -2.53 4.75 -12.06
N VAL A 68 -2.32 6.07 -12.05
CA VAL A 68 -3.29 6.99 -11.45
C VAL A 68 -4.55 6.97 -12.32
N PRO A 69 -5.74 6.76 -11.74
CA PRO A 69 -6.98 6.83 -12.50
C PRO A 69 -7.06 8.17 -13.22
N HIS A 70 -7.06 8.14 -14.56
CA HIS A 70 -7.31 9.33 -15.35
C HIS A 70 -8.82 9.48 -15.43
N ILE A 71 -9.40 10.35 -14.62
CA ILE A 71 -10.81 10.72 -14.74
C ILE A 71 -10.93 11.38 -16.12
N LYS A 72 -11.45 10.63 -17.09
CA LYS A 72 -11.92 11.24 -18.33
C LYS A 72 -13.22 11.93 -17.95
N ASP A 73 -13.18 13.26 -17.83
CA ASP A 73 -14.39 14.07 -17.90
C ASP A 73 -15.13 13.65 -19.17
N SER A 74 -16.21 12.90 -19.00
CA SER A 74 -17.12 12.54 -20.07
C SER A 74 -17.77 13.83 -20.53
N LYS A 75 -17.29 14.38 -21.63
CA LYS A 75 -18.00 15.40 -22.42
C LYS A 75 -18.63 14.75 -23.63
#